data_AF-A0A3N5X9E0-F1
#
_entry.id   AF-A0A3N5X9E0-F1
#
_cell.length_a   1.000
_cell.length_b   1.000
_cell.length_c   1.000
_cell.angle_alpha   90.00
_cell.angle_beta   90.00
_cell.angle_gamma   90.00
#
_symmetry.space_group_name_H-M   'P 1'
#
loop_
_entity.id
_entity.type
_entity.pdbx_description
1 polymer ?
#
loop_
_entity_poly.entity_id
_entity_poly.type
_entity_poly.pdbx_seq_one_letter_code
_entity_poly.pdbx_strand_id
1 'polypeptide(L)'
;MKLRLDGFRPEFLDFQRGIRVGHLEPHERITQILKLSLEERYRQTFVTDRWGRGVYWQWICFLPKANRLAKPVSSHVNFGCSKYFIMVDREEARFKAGLQIERGLVDSEPHPGCQLRDDWDWNRLVAGIKDGGPLFKELRRLTGEDFEIQAGSWELPNRFSEANMPAASRLAAMLNSMPPDRWGAFQLFYPMTAEEVRESTGQDLVEAMLAIFEEVTPAMNECMQIQLEVKETSAV
;
A
#
# COMPACT_ATOMS: atom_id res chain seq x y z
N MET A 1 10.23 -18.82 -15.41
CA MET A 1 9.01 -18.73 -16.24
C MET A 1 8.83 -17.25 -16.53
N LYS A 2 8.92 -16.79 -17.78
CA LYS A 2 8.69 -15.35 -18.07
C LYS A 2 7.26 -15.02 -17.64
N LEU A 3 7.11 -14.10 -16.70
CA LEU A 3 5.81 -13.57 -16.30
C LEU A 3 5.12 -13.00 -17.53
N ARG A 4 3.96 -13.56 -17.84
CA ARG A 4 3.09 -13.07 -18.91
C ARG A 4 2.22 -11.98 -18.32
N LEU A 5 2.54 -10.73 -18.67
CA LEU A 5 1.80 -9.54 -18.24
C LEU A 5 0.61 -9.23 -19.17
N ASP A 6 0.44 -10.02 -20.23
CA ASP A 6 -0.50 -9.78 -21.35
C ASP A 6 -1.94 -10.21 -21.08
N GLY A 7 -2.21 -10.90 -19.97
CA GLY A 7 -3.56 -11.39 -19.64
C GLY A 7 -4.44 -10.39 -18.91
N PHE A 8 -3.85 -9.43 -18.19
CA PHE A 8 -4.64 -8.43 -17.46
C PHE A 8 -5.38 -7.52 -18.44
N ARG A 9 -6.55 -7.00 -18.06
CA ARG A 9 -7.32 -6.08 -18.89
C ARG A 9 -7.90 -4.93 -18.06
N PRO A 10 -8.02 -3.72 -18.63
CA PRO A 10 -8.59 -2.57 -17.92
C PRO A 10 -9.99 -2.83 -17.34
N GLU A 11 -10.82 -3.63 -18.03
CA GLU A 11 -12.18 -3.95 -17.59
C GLU A 11 -12.22 -4.79 -16.30
N PHE A 12 -11.09 -5.31 -15.84
CA PHE A 12 -10.98 -5.96 -14.54
C PHE A 12 -10.89 -4.95 -13.40
N LEU A 13 -10.65 -3.66 -13.68
CA LEU A 13 -10.81 -2.56 -12.73
C LEU A 13 -12.20 -1.92 -12.95
N ASP A 14 -13.22 -2.51 -12.33
CA ASP A 14 -14.61 -2.07 -12.49
C ASP A 14 -14.96 -1.02 -11.41
N PHE A 15 -15.18 0.22 -11.81
CA PHE A 15 -15.45 1.33 -10.88
C PHE A 15 -16.82 1.27 -10.18
N GLN A 16 -17.66 0.27 -10.50
CA GLN A 16 -18.91 0.00 -9.78
C GLN A 16 -18.77 -1.22 -8.85
N ARG A 17 -17.97 -2.22 -9.25
CA ARG A 17 -17.91 -3.53 -8.57
C ARG A 17 -16.60 -3.76 -7.82
N GLY A 18 -15.51 -3.13 -8.22
CA GLY A 18 -14.16 -3.28 -7.70
C GLY A 18 -13.22 -4.00 -8.68
N ILE A 19 -12.14 -4.54 -8.15
CA ILE A 19 -11.13 -5.32 -8.85
C ILE A 19 -11.63 -6.75 -9.06
N ARG A 20 -11.83 -7.17 -10.32
CA ARG A 20 -12.19 -8.54 -10.67
C ARG A 20 -11.02 -9.48 -10.40
N VAL A 21 -11.28 -10.53 -9.64
CA VAL A 21 -10.30 -11.58 -9.29
C VAL A 21 -10.82 -13.01 -9.51
N GLY A 22 -12.14 -13.16 -9.66
CA GLY A 22 -12.80 -14.44 -9.91
C GLY A 22 -13.12 -14.67 -11.40
N HIS A 23 -13.25 -15.94 -11.78
CA HIS A 23 -13.51 -16.37 -13.16
C HIS A 23 -12.49 -15.78 -14.15
N LEU A 24 -11.22 -15.87 -13.77
CA LEU A 24 -10.05 -15.41 -14.52
C LEU A 24 -8.99 -16.52 -14.48
N GLU A 25 -8.25 -16.67 -15.55
CA GLU A 25 -7.06 -17.53 -15.59
C GLU A 25 -5.93 -16.94 -14.74
N PRO A 26 -4.96 -17.75 -14.27
CA PRO A 26 -3.88 -17.25 -13.41
C PRO A 26 -3.11 -16.05 -13.98
N HIS A 27 -2.89 -16.01 -15.30
CA HIS A 27 -2.18 -14.92 -16.00
C HIS A 27 -3.04 -13.66 -16.22
N GLU A 28 -4.34 -13.72 -15.91
CA GLU A 28 -5.26 -12.58 -15.93
C GLU A 28 -5.48 -11.99 -14.53
N ARG A 29 -5.11 -12.72 -13.46
CA ARG A 29 -5.36 -12.31 -12.08
C ARG A 29 -4.27 -11.38 -11.57
N ILE A 30 -4.62 -10.13 -11.30
CA ILE A 30 -3.68 -9.13 -10.77
C ILE A 30 -2.98 -9.57 -9.48
N THR A 31 -3.67 -10.36 -8.64
CA THR A 31 -3.08 -10.93 -7.41
C THR A 31 -1.90 -11.85 -7.68
N GLN A 32 -1.95 -12.67 -8.73
CA GLN A 32 -0.87 -13.58 -9.10
C GLN A 32 0.23 -12.84 -9.86
N ILE A 33 -0.16 -11.99 -10.81
CA ILE A 33 0.77 -11.19 -11.61
C ILE A 33 1.65 -10.34 -10.69
N LEU A 34 1.06 -9.50 -9.85
CA LEU A 34 1.82 -8.64 -8.95
C LEU A 34 2.64 -9.46 -7.98
N LYS A 35 2.04 -10.44 -7.28
CA LYS A 35 2.78 -11.24 -6.30
C LYS A 35 4.03 -11.88 -6.90
N LEU A 36 3.90 -12.56 -8.04
CA LEU A 36 5.03 -13.25 -8.67
C LEU A 36 6.10 -12.24 -9.14
N SER A 37 5.70 -11.10 -9.71
CA SER A 37 6.64 -10.05 -10.11
C SER A 37 7.40 -9.46 -8.90
N LEU A 38 6.70 -9.21 -7.79
CA LEU A 38 7.32 -8.72 -6.56
C LEU A 38 8.28 -9.74 -5.95
N GLU A 39 7.88 -11.01 -5.88
CA GLU A 39 8.71 -12.10 -5.36
C GLU A 39 9.94 -12.36 -6.26
N GLU A 40 9.80 -12.23 -7.57
CA GLU A 40 10.91 -12.32 -8.52
C GLU A 40 11.93 -11.19 -8.33
N ARG A 41 11.46 -9.94 -8.24
CA ARG A 41 12.31 -8.75 -8.11
C ARG A 41 13.04 -8.67 -6.78
N TYR A 42 12.33 -8.90 -5.67
CA TYR A 42 12.87 -8.71 -4.31
C TYR A 42 13.36 -10.01 -3.65
N ARG A 43 13.25 -11.15 -4.35
CA ARG A 43 13.71 -12.48 -3.91
C ARG A 43 13.23 -12.86 -2.51
N GLN A 44 11.99 -12.49 -2.19
CA GLN A 44 11.36 -12.79 -0.92
C GLN A 44 9.86 -12.98 -1.10
N THR A 45 9.26 -13.82 -0.24
CA THR A 45 7.82 -14.09 -0.30
C THR A 45 7.00 -12.87 0.11
N PHE A 46 5.90 -12.62 -0.60
CA PHE A 46 4.89 -11.65 -0.22
C PHE A 46 3.60 -12.35 0.26
N VAL A 47 3.02 -11.83 1.33
CA VAL A 47 1.68 -12.22 1.79
C VAL A 47 0.66 -11.35 1.07
N THR A 48 -0.36 -11.97 0.48
CA THR A 48 -1.50 -11.28 -0.12
C THR A 48 -2.65 -11.21 0.87
N ASP A 49 -3.21 -10.02 1.08
CA ASP A 49 -4.43 -9.81 1.88
C ASP A 49 -5.43 -8.97 1.08
N ARG A 50 -6.69 -8.94 1.51
CA ARG A 50 -7.78 -8.32 0.73
C ARG A 50 -8.98 -7.89 1.56
N TRP A 51 -9.67 -6.88 1.04
CA TRP A 51 -11.03 -6.52 1.44
C TRP A 51 -12.00 -6.62 0.27
N GLY A 52 -13.11 -7.30 0.48
CA GLY A 52 -14.07 -7.68 -0.56
C GLY A 52 -14.47 -9.15 -0.46
N ARG A 53 -15.38 -9.63 -1.32
CA ARG A 53 -15.84 -11.04 -1.32
C ARG A 53 -16.19 -11.50 -2.72
N GLY A 54 -16.07 -12.81 -2.97
CA GLY A 54 -16.46 -13.41 -4.24
C GLY A 54 -15.58 -12.96 -5.40
N VAL A 55 -16.22 -12.60 -6.52
CA VAL A 55 -15.58 -12.32 -7.82
C VAL A 55 -14.87 -10.96 -7.86
N TYR A 56 -15.31 -9.98 -7.06
CA TYR A 56 -14.77 -8.62 -7.06
C TYR A 56 -14.31 -8.22 -5.66
N TRP A 57 -13.09 -7.71 -5.54
CA TRP A 57 -12.51 -7.19 -4.31
C TRP A 57 -12.28 -5.69 -4.45
N GLN A 58 -12.41 -4.91 -3.37
CA GLN A 58 -12.23 -3.45 -3.44
C GLN A 58 -10.79 -3.04 -3.21
N TRP A 59 -10.09 -3.81 -2.37
CA TRP A 59 -8.72 -3.52 -1.96
C TRP A 59 -7.94 -4.81 -1.85
N ILE A 60 -6.71 -4.77 -2.33
CA ILE A 60 -5.77 -5.89 -2.34
C ILE A 60 -4.43 -5.34 -1.88
N CYS A 61 -3.70 -6.10 -1.07
CA CYS A 61 -2.35 -5.72 -0.71
C CYS A 61 -1.35 -6.87 -0.76
N PHE A 62 -0.09 -6.47 -0.75
CA PHE A 62 1.09 -7.32 -0.71
C PHE A 62 2.01 -6.78 0.37
N LEU A 63 2.37 -7.60 1.34
CA LEU A 63 3.30 -7.22 2.41
C LEU A 63 4.49 -8.21 2.45
N PRO A 64 5.72 -7.72 2.64
CA PRO A 64 6.89 -8.58 2.69
C PRO A 64 6.79 -9.55 3.88
N LYS A 65 6.87 -10.86 3.63
CA LYS A 65 6.74 -11.88 4.67
C LYS A 65 7.87 -11.75 5.71
N ALA A 66 9.07 -11.40 5.26
CA ALA A 66 10.23 -11.21 6.14
C ALA A 66 9.99 -10.08 7.17
N ASN A 67 9.47 -8.94 6.72
CA ASN A 67 9.10 -7.83 7.60
C ASN A 67 8.05 -8.24 8.64
N ARG A 68 7.01 -8.98 8.23
CA ARG A 68 6.00 -9.50 9.17
C ARG A 68 6.61 -10.47 10.19
N LEU A 69 7.48 -11.37 9.77
CA LEU A 69 8.09 -12.37 10.66
C LEU A 69 9.12 -11.77 11.63
N ALA A 70 9.70 -10.61 11.31
CA ALA A 70 10.63 -9.91 12.19
C ALA A 70 9.94 -9.25 13.40
N LYS A 71 8.60 -9.27 13.47
CA LYS A 71 7.80 -8.68 14.55
C LYS A 71 7.61 -9.66 15.70
N PRO A 72 8.29 -9.48 16.84
CA PRO A 72 8.27 -10.44 17.95
C PRO A 72 6.88 -10.58 18.60
N VAL A 73 6.05 -9.54 18.54
CA VAL A 73 4.72 -9.50 19.18
C VAL A 73 3.62 -9.72 18.16
N SER A 74 3.69 -9.05 17.00
CA SER A 74 2.55 -8.96 16.07
C SER A 74 2.70 -9.77 14.77
N SER A 75 3.67 -10.68 14.66
CA SER A 75 3.90 -11.47 13.42
C SER A 75 2.70 -12.32 12.96
N HIS A 76 1.74 -12.58 13.84
CA HIS A 76 0.52 -13.34 13.54
C HIS A 76 -0.61 -12.52 12.89
N VAL A 77 -0.48 -11.19 12.78
CA VAL A 77 -1.44 -10.30 12.09
C VAL A 77 -0.80 -9.54 10.93
N ASN A 78 -1.61 -9.17 9.93
CA ASN A 78 -1.16 -8.41 8.77
C ASN A 78 -1.29 -6.89 8.97
N PHE A 79 -2.27 -6.43 9.77
CA PHE A 79 -2.58 -5.01 9.93
C PHE A 79 -1.38 -4.17 10.39
N GLY A 80 -0.55 -4.70 11.29
CA GLY A 80 0.66 -4.01 11.77
C GLY A 80 1.80 -3.88 10.76
N CYS A 81 1.65 -4.31 9.51
CA CYS A 81 2.65 -4.21 8.46
C CYS A 81 2.40 -3.06 7.48
N SER A 82 3.49 -2.47 6.98
CA SER A 82 3.52 -1.72 5.73
C SER A 82 3.16 -2.64 4.58
N LYS A 83 2.33 -2.13 3.67
CA LYS A 83 1.77 -2.90 2.56
C LYS A 83 1.85 -2.08 1.29
N TYR A 84 2.20 -2.74 0.19
CA TYR A 84 1.84 -2.22 -1.11
C TYR A 84 0.37 -2.58 -1.37
N PHE A 85 -0.45 -1.62 -1.75
CA PHE A 85 -1.87 -1.84 -2.01
C PHE A 85 -2.27 -1.38 -3.40
N ILE A 86 -3.33 -2.00 -3.89
CA ILE A 86 -4.13 -1.52 -5.02
C ILE A 86 -5.60 -1.48 -4.60
N MET A 87 -6.34 -0.48 -5.07
CA MET A 87 -7.72 -0.24 -4.70
C MET A 87 -8.50 0.34 -5.88
N VAL A 88 -9.76 -0.08 -6.02
CA VAL A 88 -10.74 0.70 -6.78
C VAL A 88 -11.63 1.42 -5.78
N ASP A 89 -11.44 2.72 -5.65
CA ASP A 89 -12.29 3.60 -4.86
C ASP A 89 -13.51 3.98 -5.70
N ARG A 90 -14.66 3.44 -5.30
CA ARG A 90 -15.92 3.60 -6.04
C ARG A 90 -16.62 4.93 -5.75
N GLU A 91 -16.31 5.56 -4.62
CA GLU A 91 -16.89 6.86 -4.28
C GLU A 91 -16.17 7.97 -5.05
N GLU A 92 -14.85 7.85 -5.19
CA GLU A 92 -14.03 8.79 -5.95
C GLU A 92 -13.93 8.45 -7.44
N ALA A 93 -14.38 7.27 -7.84
CA ALA A 93 -14.16 6.69 -9.17
C ALA A 93 -12.66 6.71 -9.57
N ARG A 94 -11.79 6.32 -8.64
CA ARG A 94 -10.33 6.31 -8.79
C ARG A 94 -9.73 4.93 -8.51
N PHE A 95 -8.80 4.51 -9.35
CA PHE A 95 -7.88 3.44 -9.04
C PHE A 95 -6.71 4.03 -8.25
N LYS A 96 -6.32 3.40 -7.14
CA LYS A 96 -5.24 3.87 -6.26
C LYS A 96 -4.24 2.74 -6.11
N ALA A 97 -2.96 3.04 -6.28
CA ALA A 97 -1.88 2.11 -5.97
C ALA A 97 -0.79 2.80 -5.15
N GLY A 98 -0.22 2.12 -4.15
CA GLY A 98 0.82 2.72 -3.33
C GLY A 98 1.08 2.03 -2.00
N LEU A 99 1.57 2.79 -1.02
CA LEU A 99 1.90 2.34 0.33
C LEU A 99 0.73 2.56 1.28
N GLN A 100 0.38 1.55 2.08
CA GLN A 100 -0.54 1.67 3.22
C GLN A 100 0.09 1.15 4.51
N ILE A 101 -0.10 1.90 5.59
CA ILE A 101 0.31 1.55 6.95
C ILE A 101 -0.86 1.84 7.88
N GLU A 102 -1.16 0.91 8.79
CA GLU A 102 -2.30 1.02 9.70
C GLU A 102 -1.84 1.11 11.15
N ARG A 103 -2.51 1.94 11.94
CA ARG A 103 -2.27 2.08 13.37
C ARG A 103 -2.99 0.99 14.17
N GLY A 104 -4.17 0.59 13.74
CA GLY A 104 -5.09 -0.12 14.62
C GLY A 104 -5.70 0.79 15.69
N LEU A 105 -6.25 0.15 16.73
CA LEU A 105 -6.83 0.79 17.91
C LEU A 105 -5.78 0.90 19.02
N VAL A 106 -5.75 1.99 19.77
CA VAL A 106 -4.93 2.08 20.99
C VAL A 106 -5.69 1.45 22.16
N ASP A 107 -6.99 1.77 22.25
CA ASP A 107 -7.93 1.13 23.15
C ASP A 107 -8.79 0.13 22.37
N SER A 108 -8.60 -1.17 22.63
CA SER A 108 -9.17 -2.24 21.84
C SER A 108 -9.83 -3.33 22.69
N GLU A 109 -10.33 -3.01 23.90
CA GLU A 109 -10.94 -4.00 24.80
C GLU A 109 -11.87 -5.03 24.11
N PRO A 110 -12.77 -4.66 23.17
CA PRO A 110 -13.62 -5.65 22.50
C PRO A 110 -12.90 -6.49 21.43
N HIS A 111 -11.74 -6.06 20.92
CA HIS A 111 -11.01 -6.69 19.81
C HIS A 111 -9.48 -6.65 20.04
N PRO A 112 -8.91 -7.49 20.94
CA PRO A 112 -7.50 -7.40 21.33
C PRO A 112 -6.48 -7.62 20.20
N GLY A 113 -6.89 -8.29 19.11
CA GLY A 113 -6.07 -8.44 17.90
C GLY A 113 -5.95 -7.16 17.05
N CYS A 114 -6.80 -6.17 17.30
CA CYS A 114 -6.79 -4.87 16.66
C CYS A 114 -5.97 -3.82 17.43
N GLN A 115 -5.42 -4.18 18.59
CA GLN A 115 -4.59 -3.27 19.39
C GLN A 115 -3.27 -2.98 18.70
N LEU A 116 -2.91 -1.69 18.60
CA LEU A 116 -1.57 -1.24 18.24
C LEU A 116 -0.55 -1.91 19.16
N ARG A 117 0.48 -2.54 18.57
CA ARG A 117 1.62 -3.09 19.31
C ARG A 117 2.89 -2.30 19.00
N ASP A 118 3.86 -2.40 19.90
CA ASP A 118 5.11 -1.64 19.83
C ASP A 118 5.91 -1.91 18.54
N ASP A 119 5.80 -3.12 17.99
CA ASP A 119 6.50 -3.56 16.78
C ASP A 119 5.72 -3.33 15.48
N TRP A 120 4.62 -2.57 15.51
CA TRP A 120 3.90 -2.20 14.28
C TRP A 120 4.66 -1.13 13.49
N ASP A 121 4.58 -1.23 12.16
CA ASP A 121 5.26 -0.31 11.24
C ASP A 121 4.73 1.12 11.36
N TRP A 122 3.52 1.27 11.89
CA TRP A 122 2.96 2.57 12.27
C TRP A 122 3.88 3.38 13.19
N ASN A 123 4.47 2.74 14.20
CA ASN A 123 5.33 3.45 15.16
C ASN A 123 6.61 3.93 14.48
N ARG A 124 7.12 3.15 13.51
CA ARG A 124 8.29 3.51 12.70
C ARG A 124 7.96 4.64 11.73
N LEU A 125 6.79 4.60 11.08
CA LEU A 125 6.27 5.71 10.26
C LEU A 125 6.25 7.01 11.05
N VAL A 126 5.56 7.03 12.20
CA VAL A 126 5.43 8.25 13.01
C VAL A 126 6.79 8.74 13.52
N ALA A 127 7.66 7.84 13.97
CA ALA A 127 9.00 8.19 14.43
C ALA A 127 9.93 8.67 13.29
N GLY A 128 9.70 8.21 12.05
CA GLY A 128 10.48 8.58 10.86
C GLY A 128 10.10 9.94 10.28
N ILE A 129 8.89 10.45 10.57
CA ILE A 129 8.43 11.76 10.10
C ILE A 129 9.17 12.87 10.85
N LYS A 130 10.30 13.30 10.28
CA LYS A 130 11.15 14.39 10.78
C LYS A 130 11.57 15.28 9.62
N ASP A 131 11.66 16.58 9.85
CA ASP A 131 12.12 17.51 8.81
C ASP A 131 13.54 17.12 8.37
N GLY A 132 13.74 17.01 7.05
CA GLY A 132 15.00 16.56 6.45
C GLY A 132 15.34 15.08 6.62
N GLY A 133 14.51 14.30 7.33
CA GLY A 133 14.66 12.85 7.47
C GLY A 133 14.38 12.10 6.16
N PRO A 134 14.93 10.88 5.99
CA PRO A 134 14.81 10.11 4.74
C PRO A 134 13.34 9.86 4.35
N LEU A 135 12.52 9.39 5.29
CA LEU A 135 11.08 9.18 5.05
C LEU A 135 10.39 10.46 4.55
N PHE A 136 10.58 11.58 5.25
CA PHE A 136 9.88 12.81 4.91
C PHE A 136 10.36 13.42 3.58
N LYS A 137 11.63 13.21 3.21
CA LYS A 137 12.15 13.56 1.88
C LYS A 137 11.44 12.77 0.78
N GLU A 138 11.26 11.45 0.97
CA GLU A 138 10.51 10.63 0.01
C GLU A 138 9.03 11.05 -0.06
N LEU A 139 8.39 11.33 1.07
CA LEU A 139 7.01 11.85 1.06
C LEU A 139 6.91 13.15 0.25
N ARG A 140 7.85 14.08 0.44
CA ARG A 140 7.88 15.35 -0.30
C ARG A 140 8.11 15.14 -1.80
N ARG A 141 9.09 14.30 -2.15
CA ARG A 141 9.40 13.95 -3.55
C ARG A 141 8.16 13.38 -4.23
N LEU A 142 7.59 12.32 -3.67
CA LEU A 142 6.44 11.63 -4.26
C LEU A 142 5.23 12.55 -4.37
N THR A 143 4.95 13.39 -3.37
CA THR A 143 3.84 14.36 -3.50
C THR A 143 4.04 15.39 -4.61
N GLY A 144 5.29 15.71 -4.98
CA GLY A 144 5.61 16.56 -6.14
C GLY A 144 5.62 15.79 -7.48
N GLU A 145 5.42 14.47 -7.44
CA GLU A 145 5.26 13.58 -8.60
C GLU A 145 3.82 13.04 -8.66
N ASP A 146 2.85 13.88 -8.28
CA ASP A 146 1.40 13.62 -8.30
C ASP A 146 0.90 12.50 -7.35
N PHE A 147 1.73 11.99 -6.44
CA PHE A 147 1.22 11.14 -5.36
C PHE A 147 0.39 11.96 -4.36
N GLU A 148 -0.67 11.34 -3.85
CA GLU A 148 -1.49 11.87 -2.78
C GLU A 148 -1.21 11.11 -1.47
N ILE A 149 -1.35 11.80 -0.34
CA ILE A 149 -1.36 11.20 0.99
C ILE A 149 -2.76 11.30 1.56
N GLN A 150 -3.30 10.18 2.04
CA GLN A 150 -4.49 10.14 2.86
C GLN A 150 -4.13 9.61 4.26
N ALA A 151 -4.38 10.41 5.28
CA ALA A 151 -3.93 10.11 6.65
C ALA A 151 -4.97 10.51 7.70
N GLY A 152 -5.27 9.60 8.62
CA GLY A 152 -6.29 9.82 9.66
C GLY A 152 -7.12 8.57 9.92
N SER A 153 -8.33 8.75 10.45
CA SER A 153 -9.32 7.67 10.51
C SER A 153 -10.09 7.59 9.20
N TRP A 154 -10.74 6.45 8.95
CA TRP A 154 -11.54 6.25 7.74
C TRP A 154 -12.70 7.25 7.61
N GLU A 155 -13.26 7.70 8.74
CA GLU A 155 -14.39 8.64 8.77
C GLU A 155 -13.96 10.09 8.56
N LEU A 156 -12.72 10.43 8.91
CA LEU A 156 -12.18 11.79 8.85
C LEU A 156 -10.74 11.79 8.30
N PRO A 157 -10.55 11.41 7.03
CA PRO A 157 -9.23 11.41 6.42
C PRO A 157 -8.76 12.84 6.11
N ASN A 158 -7.50 13.14 6.44
CA ASN A 158 -6.81 14.32 5.93
C ASN A 158 -6.16 13.95 4.60
N ARG A 159 -6.19 14.87 3.64
CA ARG A 159 -5.63 14.68 2.31
C ARG A 159 -4.54 15.69 2.04
N PHE A 160 -3.40 15.20 1.55
CA PHE A 160 -2.28 16.02 1.18
C PHE A 160 -1.79 15.70 -0.23
N SER A 161 -1.41 16.75 -0.95
CA SER A 161 -0.67 16.72 -2.21
C SER A 161 0.47 17.73 -2.10
N GLU A 162 1.24 17.95 -3.17
CA GLU A 162 2.27 18.99 -3.19
C GLU A 162 1.75 20.34 -2.67
N ALA A 163 0.55 20.72 -3.11
CA ALA A 163 -0.05 22.04 -2.88
C ALA A 163 -0.33 22.35 -1.40
N ASN A 164 -0.50 21.34 -0.55
CA ASN A 164 -0.90 21.53 0.85
C ASN A 164 -0.12 20.64 1.84
N MET A 165 1.01 20.07 1.42
CA MET A 165 1.80 19.17 2.25
C MET A 165 2.34 19.90 3.50
N PRO A 166 1.97 19.47 4.73
CA PRO A 166 2.35 20.14 5.97
C PRO A 166 3.82 19.93 6.32
N ALA A 167 4.36 20.73 7.24
CA ALA A 167 5.67 20.45 7.86
C ALA A 167 5.66 19.09 8.58
N ALA A 168 6.82 18.45 8.73
CA ALA A 168 6.89 17.09 9.31
C ALA A 168 6.32 17.05 10.72
N SER A 169 6.65 18.05 11.55
CA SER A 169 6.13 18.19 12.91
C SER A 169 4.60 18.20 12.98
N ARG A 170 3.94 18.91 12.04
CA ARG A 170 2.47 18.96 11.97
C ARG A 170 1.89 17.63 11.51
N LEU A 171 2.51 16.96 10.52
CA LEU A 171 2.06 15.64 10.08
C LEU A 171 2.17 14.61 11.21
N ALA A 172 3.32 14.55 11.89
CA ALA A 172 3.54 13.65 13.02
C ALA A 172 2.58 13.95 14.19
N ALA A 173 2.37 15.22 14.53
CA ALA A 173 1.42 15.61 15.57
C ALA A 173 -0.01 15.17 15.23
N MET A 174 -0.44 15.36 13.98
CA MET A 174 -1.75 14.94 13.50
C MET A 174 -1.93 13.41 13.66
N LEU A 175 -0.96 12.61 13.19
CA LEU A 175 -1.00 11.15 13.31
C LEU A 175 -1.03 10.67 14.77
N ASN A 176 -0.28 11.33 15.67
CA ASN A 176 -0.27 11.01 17.10
C ASN A 176 -1.57 11.41 17.82
N SER A 177 -2.24 12.45 17.33
CA SER A 177 -3.46 12.99 17.95
C SER A 177 -4.74 12.22 17.62
N MET A 178 -4.66 11.15 16.83
CA MET A 178 -5.82 10.36 16.44
C MET A 178 -6.52 9.72 17.66
N PRO A 179 -7.86 9.79 17.75
CA PRO A 179 -8.63 9.21 18.87
C PRO A 179 -8.27 7.75 19.12
N PRO A 180 -8.01 7.32 20.37
CA PRO A 180 -7.47 6.00 20.68
C PRO A 180 -8.41 4.84 20.32
N ASP A 181 -9.71 5.11 20.26
CA ASP A 181 -10.81 4.18 19.96
C ASP A 181 -11.11 4.04 18.46
N ARG A 182 -10.36 4.74 17.60
CA ARG A 182 -10.57 4.73 16.14
C ARG A 182 -9.46 4.05 15.38
N TRP A 183 -9.82 3.37 14.28
CA TRP A 183 -8.82 2.83 13.37
C TRP A 183 -8.15 3.96 12.60
N GLY A 184 -6.82 4.00 12.64
CA GLY A 184 -6.02 4.97 11.89
C GLY A 184 -5.28 4.32 10.72
N ALA A 185 -5.15 5.05 9.62
CA ALA A 185 -4.38 4.64 8.46
C ALA A 185 -3.58 5.81 7.87
N PHE A 186 -2.50 5.46 7.18
CA PHE A 186 -1.70 6.33 6.35
C PHE A 186 -1.56 5.65 4.99
N GLN A 187 -1.98 6.31 3.93
CA GLN A 187 -1.84 5.89 2.55
C GLN A 187 -1.03 6.95 1.80
N LEU A 188 -0.05 6.51 1.03
CA LEU A 188 0.67 7.30 0.03
C LEU A 188 0.47 6.60 -1.30
N PHE A 189 -0.19 7.22 -2.26
CA PHE A 189 -0.63 6.53 -3.47
C PHE A 189 -0.64 7.43 -4.69
N TYR A 190 -0.46 6.82 -5.84
CA TYR A 190 -0.72 7.45 -7.13
C TYR A 190 -2.19 7.20 -7.52
N PRO A 191 -2.99 8.24 -7.75
CA PRO A 191 -4.37 8.10 -8.22
C PRO A 191 -4.43 8.03 -9.76
N MET A 192 -5.23 7.11 -10.28
CA MET A 192 -5.63 7.06 -11.69
C MET A 192 -7.15 7.19 -11.78
N THR A 193 -7.62 8.04 -12.68
CA THR A 193 -9.04 8.21 -13.02
C THR A 193 -9.58 7.00 -13.77
N ALA A 194 -10.91 6.85 -13.79
CA ALA A 194 -11.57 5.83 -14.60
C ALA A 194 -11.38 6.00 -16.12
N GLU A 195 -11.02 7.19 -16.58
CA GLU A 195 -10.70 7.46 -17.98
C GLU A 195 -9.31 6.95 -18.33
N GLU A 196 -8.27 7.35 -17.59
CA GLU A 196 -6.89 6.85 -17.73
C GLU A 196 -6.82 5.31 -17.61
N VAL A 197 -7.49 4.80 -16.57
CA VAL A 197 -8.29 3.57 -16.56
C VAL A 197 -8.38 2.81 -17.89
N ARG A 198 -9.39 3.26 -18.63
CA ARG A 198 -9.99 2.66 -19.81
C ARG A 198 -9.14 2.87 -21.07
N GLU A 199 -8.36 3.94 -21.10
CA GLU A 199 -7.48 4.28 -22.23
C GLU A 199 -6.16 3.51 -22.21
N SER A 200 -5.77 3.00 -21.05
CA SER A 200 -4.58 2.14 -20.89
C SER A 200 -4.79 0.74 -21.46
N THR A 201 -3.72 0.07 -21.88
CA THR A 201 -3.77 -1.38 -22.05
C THR A 201 -3.63 -2.09 -20.71
N GLY A 202 -3.99 -3.38 -20.65
CA GLY A 202 -3.77 -4.15 -19.43
C GLY A 202 -2.30 -4.30 -19.05
N GLN A 203 -1.40 -4.32 -20.04
CA GLN A 203 0.04 -4.33 -19.81
C GLN A 203 0.49 -3.01 -19.18
N ASP A 204 0.07 -1.86 -19.74
CA ASP A 204 0.41 -0.54 -19.19
C ASP A 204 -0.01 -0.41 -17.72
N LEU A 205 -1.21 -0.91 -17.38
CA LEU A 205 -1.70 -0.90 -15.99
C LEU A 205 -0.84 -1.75 -15.06
N VAL A 206 -0.43 -2.94 -15.48
CA VAL A 206 0.43 -3.81 -14.67
C VAL A 206 1.81 -3.18 -14.49
N GLU A 207 2.39 -2.63 -15.56
CA GLU A 207 3.68 -1.94 -15.52
C GLU A 207 3.61 -0.71 -14.62
N ALA A 208 2.55 0.10 -14.72
CA ALA A 208 2.31 1.24 -13.83
C ALA A 208 2.21 0.81 -12.36
N MET A 209 1.46 -0.26 -12.05
CA MET A 209 1.38 -0.78 -10.67
C MET A 209 2.77 -1.19 -10.14
N LEU A 210 3.57 -1.90 -10.94
CA LEU A 210 4.92 -2.30 -10.55
C LEU A 210 5.85 -1.09 -10.37
N ALA A 211 5.80 -0.12 -11.28
CA ALA A 211 6.56 1.12 -11.19
C ALA A 211 6.18 1.93 -9.93
N ILE A 212 4.89 2.07 -9.63
CA ILE A 212 4.40 2.71 -8.40
C ILE A 212 4.94 2.00 -7.16
N PHE A 213 5.03 0.66 -7.18
CA PHE A 213 5.64 -0.05 -6.05
C PHE A 213 7.13 0.27 -5.90
N GLU A 214 7.87 0.35 -7.00
CA GLU A 214 9.28 0.76 -6.98
C GLU A 214 9.44 2.17 -6.40
N GLU A 215 8.59 3.10 -6.80
CA GLU A 215 8.61 4.48 -6.32
C GLU A 215 8.32 4.61 -4.81
N VAL A 216 7.36 3.85 -4.29
CA VAL A 216 7.03 3.90 -2.85
C VAL A 216 7.96 3.03 -1.98
N THR A 217 8.78 2.16 -2.57
CA THR A 217 9.65 1.23 -1.83
C THR A 217 10.63 1.94 -0.88
N PRO A 218 11.31 3.04 -1.27
CA PRO A 218 12.15 3.82 -0.35
C PRO A 218 11.39 4.30 0.90
N ALA A 219 10.22 4.92 0.73
CA ALA A 219 9.38 5.36 1.86
C ALA A 219 8.90 4.17 2.71
N MET A 220 8.53 3.06 2.06
CA MET A 220 8.11 1.83 2.73
C MET A 220 9.24 1.24 3.58
N ASN A 221 10.48 1.23 3.08
CA ASN A 221 11.67 0.72 3.77
C ASN A 221 11.98 1.48 5.07
N GLU A 222 11.75 2.78 5.09
CA GLU A 222 11.90 3.60 6.32
C GLU A 222 10.89 3.21 7.40
N CYS A 223 9.78 2.57 7.03
CA CYS A 223 8.73 2.15 7.96
C CYS A 223 8.84 0.68 8.41
N MET A 224 9.70 -0.12 7.79
CA MET A 224 9.77 -1.58 8.01
C MET A 224 10.91 -1.97 8.97
N GLN A 225 10.78 -3.12 9.66
CA GLN A 225 11.87 -3.75 10.43
C GLN A 225 12.91 -4.37 9.48
N ILE A 226 12.45 -4.97 8.37
CA ILE A 226 13.30 -5.58 7.34
C ILE A 226 13.04 -4.86 6.02
N GLN A 227 14.08 -4.26 5.47
CA GLN A 227 14.00 -3.54 4.21
C GLN A 227 13.93 -4.49 3.01
N LEU A 228 13.23 -4.05 1.98
CA LEU A 228 13.28 -4.62 0.64
C LEU A 228 14.56 -4.17 -0.05
N GLU A 229 15.32 -5.14 -0.54
CA GLU A 229 16.51 -4.91 -1.37
C GLU A 229 16.25 -5.49 -2.77
N VAL A 230 16.54 -4.72 -3.81
CA VAL A 230 16.58 -5.25 -5.17
C VAL A 230 17.82 -6.13 -5.25
N LYS A 231 17.64 -7.43 -5.52
CA LYS A 231 18.78 -8.29 -5.83
C LYS A 231 19.00 -8.26 -7.33
N GLU A 232 20.10 -7.65 -7.75
CA GLU A 232 20.55 -7.75 -9.14
C GLU A 232 20.55 -9.23 -9.54
N THR A 233 19.89 -9.53 -10.65
CA THR A 233 19.94 -10.87 -11.20
C THR A 233 21.36 -11.04 -11.71
N SER A 234 22.19 -11.81 -11.00
CA SER A 234 23.47 -12.25 -11.53
C SER A 234 23.17 -12.91 -12.87
N ALA A 235 23.60 -12.26 -13.96
CA ALA A 235 23.52 -12.84 -15.29
C ALA A 235 24.30 -14.15 -15.24
N VAL A 236 23.60 -15.27 -15.41
CA VAL A 236 24.19 -16.59 -15.67
C VAL A 236 24.10 -16.82 -17.17
#